data_AF-A0A7R9DSX0-F1
#
_entry.id   AF-A0A7R9DSX0-F1
#
_cell.length_a   1.000
_cell.length_b   1.000
_cell.length_c   1.000
_cell.angle_alpha   90.00
_cell.angle_beta   90.00
_cell.angle_gamma   90.00
#
_symmetry.space_group_name_H-M   'P 1'
#
loop_
_entity.id
_entity.type
_entity.pdbx_description
1 polymer ?
#
loop_
_entity_poly.entity_id
_entity_poly.type
_entity_poly.pdbx_seq_one_letter_code
_entity_poly.pdbx_strand_id
1 'polypeptide(L)'
;MLLSGDGTRAPGGAPSCHLLLSGGEARSGHFDSRSLPWSTSCSLDFRGRATDVVHISLFNYKLKCVAVLFCFWKKRGDDVGMRLPSCHSALEVFDGATGNTSKAVRLICSPVIRHAQDSSGRFLEQLSFVSSGRLMTLLLRRSTAPSAPADEEFVDGAYRFHDGRANRQQVQDISYQLCCFT
;
A
#
# COMPACT_ATOMS: atom_id res chain seq x y z
N MET A 1 -11.47 -7.22 -25.38
CA MET A 1 -12.52 -7.34 -24.36
C MET A 1 -11.96 -6.80 -23.06
N LEU A 2 -12.34 -5.58 -22.69
CA LEU A 2 -11.99 -4.95 -21.43
C LEU A 2 -13.15 -5.23 -20.46
N LEU A 3 -12.90 -5.89 -19.34
CA LEU A 3 -13.86 -5.98 -18.25
C LEU A 3 -13.41 -5.03 -17.14
N SER A 4 -13.97 -3.82 -17.17
CA SER A 4 -14.03 -2.92 -16.03
C SER A 4 -14.93 -3.57 -14.97
N GLY A 5 -14.36 -3.93 -13.82
CA GLY A 5 -15.12 -4.36 -12.65
C GLY A 5 -15.84 -3.17 -12.05
N ASP A 6 -17.14 -3.09 -12.28
CA ASP A 6 -18.02 -2.04 -11.78
C ASP A 6 -18.26 -2.28 -10.28
N GLY A 7 -17.62 -1.47 -9.44
CA GLY A 7 -17.82 -1.48 -8.00
C GLY A 7 -19.20 -0.92 -7.67
N THR A 8 -20.07 -1.76 -7.14
CA THR A 8 -21.44 -1.43 -6.74
C THR A 8 -21.47 -0.19 -5.83
N ARG A 9 -21.87 0.96 -6.38
CA ARG A 9 -22.10 2.21 -5.64
C ARG A 9 -23.42 2.12 -4.85
N ALA A 10 -23.35 2.25 -3.53
CA ALA A 10 -24.50 2.63 -2.72
C ALA A 10 -24.89 4.10 -2.98
N PRO A 11 -26.18 4.47 -3.04
CA PRO A 11 -26.62 5.82 -3.37
C PRO A 11 -26.49 6.75 -2.16
N GLY A 12 -25.78 7.87 -2.31
CA GLY A 12 -25.90 9.02 -1.41
C GLY A 12 -24.69 9.41 -0.55
N GLY A 13 -23.54 8.75 -0.68
CA GLY A 13 -22.30 9.17 -0.03
C GLY A 13 -21.39 9.94 -1.00
N ALA A 14 -20.82 11.07 -0.57
CA ALA A 14 -19.72 11.71 -1.29
C ALA A 14 -18.62 10.66 -1.60
N PRO A 15 -17.93 10.74 -2.75
CA PRO A 15 -16.91 9.76 -3.11
C PRO A 15 -15.77 9.79 -2.08
N SER A 16 -15.78 8.84 -1.15
CA SER A 16 -14.71 8.65 -0.17
C SER A 16 -13.55 7.90 -0.83
N CYS A 17 -12.31 8.24 -0.46
CA CYS A 17 -11.14 7.49 -0.90
C CYS A 17 -11.04 6.21 -0.08
N HIS A 18 -11.87 5.24 -0.44
CA HIS A 18 -11.96 3.93 0.20
C HIS A 18 -12.03 2.87 -0.88
N LEU A 19 -11.10 1.91 -0.84
CA LEU A 19 -11.07 0.77 -1.75
C LEU A 19 -11.14 -0.51 -0.92
N LEU A 20 -12.16 -1.32 -1.14
CA LEU A 20 -12.30 -2.63 -0.52
C LEU A 20 -12.02 -3.72 -1.56
N LEU A 21 -11.02 -4.55 -1.29
CA LEU A 21 -10.65 -5.70 -2.12
C LEU A 21 -10.96 -6.98 -1.36
N SER A 22 -11.87 -7.79 -1.91
CA SER A 22 -12.40 -8.99 -1.25
C SER A 22 -11.83 -10.26 -1.87
N GLY A 23 -11.25 -11.13 -1.04
CA GLY A 23 -10.84 -12.49 -1.40
C GLY A 23 -12.00 -13.44 -1.73
N GLY A 24 -13.25 -12.98 -1.54
CA GLY A 24 -14.45 -13.63 -2.06
C GLY A 24 -14.62 -13.40 -3.57
N GLU A 25 -14.26 -12.22 -4.07
CA GLU A 25 -14.45 -11.78 -5.46
C GLU A 25 -13.21 -12.06 -6.32
N ALA A 26 -12.03 -11.60 -5.87
CA ALA A 26 -10.78 -11.77 -6.58
C ALA A 26 -9.68 -12.32 -5.64
N ARG A 27 -8.93 -13.32 -6.11
CA ARG A 27 -7.86 -13.95 -5.30
C ARG A 27 -6.52 -13.22 -5.38
N SER A 28 -6.33 -12.39 -6.39
CA SER A 28 -5.16 -11.54 -6.57
C SER A 28 -5.48 -10.42 -7.55
N GLY A 29 -4.72 -9.35 -7.52
CA GLY A 29 -4.88 -8.26 -8.47
C GLY A 29 -3.92 -7.12 -8.21
N HIS A 30 -4.11 -6.07 -8.97
CA HIS A 30 -3.36 -4.82 -8.88
C HIS A 30 -4.22 -3.74 -8.22
N PHE A 31 -3.59 -2.80 -7.53
CA PHE A 31 -4.27 -1.63 -7.00
C PHE A 31 -3.43 -0.37 -7.21
N ASP A 32 -4.12 0.73 -7.47
CA ASP A 32 -3.51 2.03 -7.64
C ASP A 32 -4.40 3.10 -7.01
N SER A 33 -3.86 3.80 -6.02
CA SER A 33 -4.57 4.87 -5.31
C SER A 33 -4.87 6.12 -6.17
N ARG A 34 -4.28 6.24 -7.37
CA ARG A 34 -4.60 7.30 -8.35
C ARG A 34 -5.92 7.05 -9.08
N SER A 35 -6.38 5.80 -9.10
CA SER A 35 -7.71 5.44 -9.64
C SER A 35 -8.86 5.87 -8.71
N LEU A 36 -8.54 6.28 -7.49
CA LEU A 36 -9.50 6.68 -6.47
C LEU A 36 -9.64 8.22 -6.43
N PRO A 37 -10.80 8.73 -5.99
CA PRO A 37 -10.99 10.15 -5.73
C PRO A 37 -9.92 10.67 -4.77
N TRP A 38 -9.35 11.85 -5.06
CA TRP A 38 -8.33 12.42 -4.19
C TRP A 38 -8.89 12.72 -2.79
N SER A 39 -8.15 12.32 -1.76
CA SER A 39 -8.42 12.61 -0.35
C SER A 39 -7.12 12.76 0.43
N THR A 40 -7.13 13.53 1.52
CA THR A 40 -6.03 13.59 2.48
C THR A 40 -5.83 12.28 3.24
N SER A 41 -6.87 11.46 3.33
CA SER A 41 -6.84 10.15 3.96
C SER A 41 -7.53 9.15 3.04
N CYS A 42 -6.77 8.17 2.56
CA CYS A 42 -7.26 7.11 1.70
C CYS A 42 -7.02 5.75 2.33
N SER A 43 -8.05 4.93 2.47
CA SER A 43 -7.94 3.58 3.06
C SER A 43 -8.15 2.52 1.99
N LEU A 44 -7.22 1.58 1.91
CA LEU A 44 -7.30 0.40 1.05
C LEU A 44 -7.37 -0.82 1.97
N ASP A 45 -8.52 -1.48 1.96
CA ASP A 45 -8.86 -2.57 2.86
C ASP A 45 -8.87 -3.89 2.09
N PHE A 46 -8.08 -4.85 2.56
CA PHE A 46 -7.97 -6.17 1.96
C PHE A 46 -8.64 -7.19 2.89
N ARG A 47 -9.69 -7.84 2.41
CA ARG A 47 -10.52 -8.76 3.20
C ARG A 47 -10.57 -10.14 2.56
N GLY A 48 -9.76 -11.05 3.08
CA GLY A 48 -9.79 -12.47 2.76
C GLY A 48 -10.94 -13.24 3.43
N ARG A 49 -11.08 -14.51 3.04
CA ARG A 49 -11.94 -15.53 3.65
C ARG A 49 -11.43 -15.93 5.03
N ALA A 50 -12.18 -16.78 5.74
CA ALA A 50 -11.89 -17.13 7.13
C ALA A 50 -10.48 -17.73 7.36
N THR A 51 -9.91 -18.42 6.38
CA THR A 51 -8.58 -19.06 6.45
C THR A 51 -7.50 -18.31 5.69
N ASP A 52 -7.86 -17.19 5.04
CA ASP A 52 -6.92 -16.49 4.19
C ASP A 52 -5.90 -15.70 5.00
N VAL A 53 -4.72 -15.58 4.38
CA VAL A 53 -3.70 -14.59 4.68
C VAL A 53 -3.59 -13.67 3.46
N VAL A 54 -3.31 -12.39 3.73
CA VAL A 54 -3.16 -11.35 2.71
C VAL A 54 -1.68 -11.09 2.49
N HIS A 55 -1.26 -11.17 1.24
CA HIS A 55 0.06 -10.75 0.80
C HIS A 55 -0.07 -9.48 -0.04
N ILE A 56 0.70 -8.45 0.29
CA ILE A 56 0.74 -7.17 -0.43
C ILE A 56 2.17 -6.91 -0.87
N SER A 57 2.35 -6.51 -2.12
CA SER A 57 3.63 -6.03 -2.64
C SER A 57 3.49 -4.63 -3.19
N LEU A 58 4.32 -3.71 -2.72
CA LEU A 58 4.38 -2.33 -3.21
C LEU A 58 5.50 -2.19 -4.24
N PHE A 59 5.13 -1.75 -5.45
CA PHE A 59 6.05 -1.61 -6.58
C PHE A 59 6.45 -0.16 -6.79
N ASN A 60 5.46 0.74 -6.81
CA ASN A 60 5.67 2.17 -6.99
C ASN A 60 4.95 2.96 -5.91
N TYR A 61 5.61 3.97 -5.37
CA TYR A 61 4.93 4.93 -4.50
C TYR A 61 5.69 6.25 -4.46
N LYS A 62 4.95 7.32 -4.21
CA LYS A 62 5.45 8.68 -4.08
C LYS A 62 4.79 9.34 -2.89
N LEU A 63 5.60 9.67 -1.88
CA LEU A 63 5.21 10.43 -0.69
C LEU A 63 6.01 11.73 -0.63
N LYS A 64 5.33 12.84 -0.38
CA LYS A 64 5.89 14.20 -0.35
C LYS A 64 6.26 14.66 1.04
N CYS A 65 7.43 15.27 1.16
CA CYS A 65 7.78 16.01 2.36
C CYS A 65 7.28 17.45 2.26
N VAL A 66 6.66 17.97 3.32
CA VAL A 66 6.13 19.34 3.38
C VAL A 66 7.22 20.38 3.66
N ALA A 67 8.38 19.98 4.21
CA ALA A 67 9.51 20.88 4.44
C ALA A 67 10.84 20.28 3.95
N VAL A 68 11.28 20.69 2.77
CA VAL A 68 12.50 20.20 2.10
C VAL A 68 13.74 20.27 3.00
N LEU A 69 13.81 21.30 3.86
CA LEU A 69 14.88 21.50 4.84
C LEU A 69 14.95 20.43 5.93
N PHE A 70 13.82 19.85 6.35
CA PHE A 70 13.81 18.80 7.38
C PHE A 70 14.08 17.41 6.82
N CYS A 71 13.70 17.18 5.56
CA CYS A 71 13.82 15.85 4.94
C CYS A 71 15.19 15.55 4.36
N PHE A 72 16.02 16.57 4.13
CA PHE A 72 17.38 16.41 3.63
C PHE A 72 18.34 15.84 4.69
N TRP A 73 18.05 16.03 5.97
CA TRP A 73 18.96 15.64 7.07
C TRP A 73 18.98 14.13 7.35
N LYS A 74 17.98 13.36 6.89
CA LYS A 74 17.86 11.93 7.22
C LYS A 74 18.67 10.98 6.32
N LYS A 75 19.44 11.49 5.34
CA LYS A 75 20.21 10.65 4.40
C LYS A 75 21.61 10.20 4.86
N ARG A 76 22.00 10.43 6.12
CA ARG A 76 23.20 9.82 6.69
C ARG A 76 22.79 8.67 7.63
N GLY A 77 23.18 7.46 7.25
CA GLY A 77 22.82 6.24 7.96
C GLY A 77 23.32 6.23 9.40
N ASP A 78 22.39 6.09 10.33
CA ASP A 78 22.52 5.22 11.50
C ASP A 78 21.11 5.01 12.08
N ASP A 79 20.74 3.74 12.25
CA ASP A 79 19.41 3.28 12.61
C ASP A 79 19.27 3.23 14.14
N VAL A 80 18.98 4.36 14.78
CA VAL A 80 18.55 4.40 16.19
C VAL A 80 17.42 5.42 16.38
N GLY A 81 16.19 4.91 16.38
CA GLY A 81 15.20 5.26 17.41
C GLY A 81 14.71 6.70 17.56
N MET A 82 14.81 7.58 16.56
CA MET A 82 14.25 8.94 16.67
C MET A 82 12.83 9.02 16.10
N ARG A 83 11.84 9.19 16.98
CA ARG A 83 10.45 9.60 16.64
C ARG A 83 10.52 10.77 15.67
N LEU A 84 10.17 10.59 14.40
CA LEU A 84 9.99 11.72 13.49
C LEU A 84 8.79 12.53 14.00
N PRO A 85 8.97 13.82 14.37
CA PRO A 85 7.84 14.66 14.68
C PRO A 85 7.10 14.94 13.37
N SER A 86 5.95 14.28 13.21
CA SER A 86 4.95 14.42 12.14
C SER A 86 5.45 14.22 10.70
N CYS A 87 5.39 12.98 10.22
CA CYS A 87 5.33 12.72 8.78
C CYS A 87 4.04 13.35 8.25
N HIS A 88 4.14 14.38 7.41
CA HIS A 88 2.97 15.07 6.84
C HIS A 88 2.23 14.22 5.82
N SER A 89 2.96 13.39 5.09
CA SER A 89 2.39 12.25 4.40
C SER A 89 3.09 10.96 4.77
N ALA A 90 2.29 9.90 4.77
CA ALA A 90 2.71 8.60 5.23
C ALA A 90 1.87 7.51 4.60
N LEU A 91 2.48 6.35 4.43
CA LEU A 91 1.76 5.10 4.19
C LEU A 91 1.90 4.23 5.44
N GLU A 92 0.77 3.97 6.07
CA GLU A 92 0.66 3.12 7.25
C GLU A 92 0.12 1.75 6.83
N VAL A 93 0.84 0.71 7.21
CA VAL A 93 0.47 -0.69 6.96
C VAL A 93 0.00 -1.28 8.27
N PHE A 94 -1.23 -1.80 8.30
CA PHE A 94 -1.82 -2.47 9.45
C PHE A 94 -2.05 -3.94 9.15
N ASP A 95 -1.56 -4.79 10.05
CA ASP A 95 -1.90 -6.21 10.06
C ASP A 95 -3.23 -6.38 10.81
N GLY A 96 -4.33 -6.44 10.07
CA GLY A 96 -5.69 -6.46 10.59
C GLY A 96 -6.53 -5.24 10.18
N ALA A 97 -7.69 -5.11 10.84
CA ALA A 97 -8.55 -3.94 10.69
C ALA A 97 -7.95 -2.73 11.41
N THR A 98 -8.07 -1.55 10.79
CA THR A 98 -7.71 -0.29 11.42
C THR A 98 -8.69 0.00 12.56
N GLY A 99 -8.20 0.06 13.78
CA GLY A 99 -8.94 0.42 14.99
C GLY A 99 -8.16 1.43 15.83
N ASN A 100 -8.82 2.07 16.78
CA ASN A 100 -8.27 3.21 17.54
C ASN A 100 -6.99 2.90 18.36
N THR A 101 -6.62 1.62 18.49
CA THR A 101 -5.46 1.13 19.24
C THR A 101 -4.49 0.28 18.42
N SER A 102 -4.77 0.06 17.13
CA SER A 102 -3.92 -0.79 16.28
C SER A 102 -2.64 -0.04 15.92
N LYS A 103 -1.47 -0.54 16.34
CA LYS A 103 -0.18 0.01 15.92
C LYS A 103 0.13 -0.45 14.49
N ALA A 104 0.50 0.48 13.61
CA ALA A 104 0.95 0.13 12.26
C ALA A 104 2.18 -0.79 12.34
N VAL A 105 2.16 -1.90 11.58
CA VAL A 105 3.30 -2.82 11.46
C VAL A 105 4.44 -2.21 10.66
N ARG A 106 4.10 -1.29 9.74
CA ARG A 106 5.07 -0.47 9.03
C ARG A 106 4.52 0.93 8.83
N LEU A 107 5.39 1.91 9.08
CA LEU A 107 5.16 3.31 8.72
C LEU A 107 6.22 3.70 7.69
N ILE A 108 5.80 4.07 6.49
CA ILE A 108 6.66 4.65 5.46
C ILE A 108 6.40 6.14 5.46
N CYS A 109 7.39 6.92 5.91
CA CYS A 109 7.29 8.36 6.01
C CYS A 109 7.87 9.07 4.78
N SER A 110 7.28 10.19 4.42
CA SER A 110 7.82 11.10 3.41
C SER A 110 9.20 11.69 3.74
N PRO A 111 10.01 12.07 2.73
CA PRO A 111 9.79 11.91 1.31
C PRO A 111 10.40 10.60 0.83
N VAL A 112 9.64 9.85 0.05
CA VAL A 112 10.17 8.68 -0.64
C VAL A 112 9.49 8.58 -1.99
N ILE A 113 10.32 8.43 -3.03
CA ILE A 113 9.88 8.01 -4.34
C ILE A 113 10.51 6.65 -4.58
N ARG A 114 9.69 5.70 -4.95
CA ARG A 114 10.14 4.38 -5.36
C ARG A 114 9.56 4.04 -6.72
N HIS A 115 10.45 3.57 -7.57
CA HIS A 115 10.12 3.03 -8.87
C HIS A 115 10.35 1.52 -8.84
N ALA A 116 9.50 0.77 -9.54
CA ALA A 116 9.60 -0.67 -9.68
C ALA A 116 10.87 -1.08 -10.44
N GLN A 117 11.40 -0.19 -11.28
CA GLN A 117 12.59 -0.40 -12.08
C GLN A 117 13.65 0.68 -11.82
N ASP A 118 14.93 0.30 -11.91
CA ASP A 118 16.04 1.24 -11.94
C ASP A 118 16.17 1.92 -13.33
N SER A 119 17.07 2.89 -13.46
CA SER A 119 17.33 3.58 -14.74
C SER A 119 17.85 2.67 -15.86
N SER A 120 18.28 1.44 -15.53
CA SER A 120 18.68 0.40 -16.49
C SER A 120 17.55 -0.56 -16.84
N GLY A 121 16.33 -0.32 -16.33
CA GLY A 121 15.15 -1.16 -16.57
C GLY A 121 15.11 -2.44 -15.74
N ARG A 122 16.02 -2.61 -14.77
CA ARG A 122 16.02 -3.79 -13.90
C ARG A 122 15.04 -3.59 -12.76
N PHE A 123 14.27 -4.62 -12.45
CA PHE A 123 13.33 -4.59 -11.35
C PHE A 123 14.07 -4.53 -10.01
N LEU A 124 13.67 -3.59 -9.16
CA LEU A 124 14.15 -3.47 -7.80
C LEU A 124 13.36 -4.42 -6.89
N GLU A 125 14.00 -4.89 -5.81
CA GLU A 125 13.34 -5.68 -4.77
C GLU A 125 12.07 -4.97 -4.31
N GLN A 126 10.95 -5.68 -4.14
CA GLN A 126 9.67 -5.06 -3.81
C GLN A 126 9.47 -5.02 -2.28
N LEU A 127 8.64 -4.09 -1.81
CA LEU A 127 8.30 -4.03 -0.38
C LEU A 127 7.09 -4.92 -0.18
N SER A 128 7.32 -6.12 0.34
CA SER A 128 6.27 -7.10 0.58
C SER A 128 5.86 -7.14 2.06
N PHE A 129 4.58 -7.36 2.28
CA PHE A 129 3.98 -7.52 3.60
C PHE A 129 3.04 -8.71 3.60
N VAL A 130 3.02 -9.44 4.70
CA VAL A 130 2.15 -10.60 4.92
C VAL A 130 1.39 -10.38 6.21
N SER A 131 0.07 -10.49 6.17
CA SER A 131 -0.76 -10.38 7.36
C SER A 131 -0.70 -11.65 8.22
N SER A 132 -1.03 -11.53 9.51
CA SER A 132 -1.22 -12.67 10.41
C SER A 132 -2.60 -13.31 10.26
N GLY A 133 -3.54 -12.64 9.59
CA GLY A 133 -4.89 -13.14 9.36
C GLY A 133 -5.53 -12.62 8.09
N ARG A 134 -6.85 -12.74 8.00
CA ARG A 134 -7.61 -12.44 6.78
C ARG A 134 -7.78 -10.96 6.45
N LEU A 135 -7.35 -10.06 7.32
CA LEU A 135 -7.54 -8.62 7.16
C LEU A 135 -6.19 -7.94 7.09
N MET A 136 -6.07 -6.99 6.17
CA MET A 136 -4.93 -6.09 6.09
C MET A 136 -5.39 -4.74 5.60
N THR A 137 -4.82 -3.66 6.12
CA THR A 137 -5.23 -2.30 5.75
C THR A 137 -4.02 -1.45 5.42
N LEU A 138 -4.11 -0.70 4.31
CA LEU A 138 -3.17 0.36 3.97
C LEU A 138 -3.87 1.70 4.13
N LEU A 139 -3.30 2.57 4.96
CA LEU A 139 -3.78 3.94 5.12
C LEU A 139 -2.76 4.90 4.51
N LEU A 140 -3.14 5.51 3.39
CA LEU A 140 -2.37 6.57 2.75
C LEU A 140 -2.84 7.92 3.28
N ARG A 141 -1.97 8.59 4.04
CA ARG A 141 -2.14 9.95 4.52
C ARG A 141 -1.39 10.88 3.57
N ARG A 142 -2.10 11.79 2.91
CA ARG A 142 -1.58 12.80 2.00
C ARG A 142 -1.57 14.17 2.67
N SER A 143 -0.58 14.97 2.33
CA SER A 143 -0.32 16.26 2.99
C SER A 143 -1.26 17.37 2.50
N THR A 144 -1.37 17.52 1.19
CA THR A 144 -2.10 18.59 0.50
C THR A 144 -2.56 18.11 -0.87
N ALA A 145 -3.55 18.79 -1.46
CA ALA A 145 -3.98 18.49 -2.82
C ALA A 145 -2.85 18.77 -3.83
N PRO A 146 -2.66 17.92 -4.84
CA PRO A 146 -1.63 18.14 -5.85
C PRO A 146 -1.95 19.40 -6.68
N SER A 147 -0.98 20.30 -6.79
CA SER A 147 -1.01 21.44 -7.72
C SER A 147 -0.84 21.01 -9.18
N ALA A 148 -0.23 19.85 -9.43
CA ALA A 148 0.02 19.28 -10.75
C ALA A 148 -0.04 17.73 -10.69
N PRO A 149 -0.26 17.02 -11.82
CA PRO A 149 -0.27 15.55 -11.83
C PRO A 149 1.07 14.94 -11.38
N ALA A 150 2.19 15.55 -11.78
CA ALA A 150 3.52 15.13 -11.35
C ALA A 150 3.70 15.23 -9.83
N ASP A 151 2.85 15.99 -9.16
CA ASP A 151 2.87 16.29 -7.73
C ASP A 151 1.96 15.36 -6.92
N GLU A 152 1.27 14.42 -7.56
CA GLU A 152 0.36 13.52 -6.88
C GLU A 152 1.11 12.52 -5.98
N GLU A 153 0.62 12.36 -4.76
CA GLU A 153 1.07 11.33 -3.83
C GLU A 153 0.29 10.06 -4.07
N PHE A 154 0.99 8.95 -4.30
CA PHE A 154 0.34 7.70 -4.65
C PHE A 154 1.06 6.49 -4.09
N VAL A 155 0.31 5.41 -3.96
CA VAL A 155 0.77 4.04 -3.79
C VAL A 155 0.15 3.16 -4.87
N ASP A 156 0.99 2.28 -5.39
CA ASP A 156 0.71 1.31 -6.45
C ASP A 156 1.39 -0.03 -6.09
N GLY A 157 0.62 -1.10 -6.19
CA GLY A 157 1.09 -2.44 -5.86
C GLY A 157 0.17 -3.56 -6.34
N ALA A 158 0.43 -4.75 -5.83
CA ALA A 158 -0.41 -5.92 -6.03
C ALA A 158 -0.76 -6.60 -4.71
N TYR A 159 -1.83 -7.38 -4.74
CA TYR A 159 -2.29 -8.18 -3.62
C TYR A 159 -2.56 -9.62 -4.04
N ARG A 160 -2.52 -10.52 -3.06
CA ARG A 160 -2.92 -11.92 -3.19
C ARG A 160 -3.49 -12.43 -1.87
N PHE A 161 -4.61 -13.14 -1.96
CA PHE A 161 -5.19 -13.91 -0.86
C PHE A 161 -4.84 -15.38 -1.03
N HIS A 162 -4.24 -16.00 -0.02
CA HIS A 162 -3.93 -17.42 -0.04
C HIS A 162 -4.36 -18.09 1.27
N ASP A 163 -4.68 -19.38 1.21
CA ASP A 163 -5.07 -20.11 2.41
C ASP A 163 -3.83 -20.32 3.31
N GLY A 164 -3.87 -19.79 4.53
CA GLY A 164 -2.79 -19.89 5.50
C GLY A 164 -2.60 -21.31 6.06
N ARG A 165 -3.61 -22.18 5.93
CA ARG A 165 -3.51 -23.60 6.33
C ARG A 165 -2.76 -24.44 5.32
N ALA A 166 -2.70 -23.99 4.06
CA ALA A 166 -2.06 -24.73 2.98
C ALA A 166 -0.53 -24.67 3.01
N ASN A 167 0.11 -23.84 3.86
CA ASN A 167 1.56 -23.73 3.84
C ASN A 167 2.20 -23.24 5.16
N ARG A 168 2.48 -24.18 6.08
CA ARG A 168 3.42 -23.96 7.19
C ARG A 168 4.89 -24.25 6.80
N GLN A 169 5.20 -24.47 5.51
CA GLN A 169 6.51 -24.96 5.08
C GLN A 169 7.18 -24.19 3.92
N GLN A 170 6.68 -23.03 3.50
CA GLN A 170 7.34 -22.27 2.42
C GLN A 170 7.45 -20.77 2.74
N VAL A 171 8.35 -20.45 3.67
CA VAL A 171 8.90 -19.10 3.83
C VAL A 171 10.20 -19.06 3.01
N GLN A 172 10.09 -18.88 1.69
CA GLN A 172 11.15 -18.43 0.76
C GLN A 172 10.74 -18.77 -0.70
N ASP A 173 9.64 -18.22 -1.22
CA ASP A 173 9.43 -18.29 -2.69
C ASP A 173 8.41 -17.30 -3.28
N ILE A 174 8.05 -16.22 -2.57
CA ILE A 174 6.96 -15.34 -3.02
C ILE A 174 7.46 -14.20 -3.92
N SER A 175 8.77 -13.90 -3.93
CA SER A 175 9.34 -12.90 -4.86
C SER A 175 9.26 -13.32 -6.33
N TYR A 176 9.21 -14.63 -6.64
CA TYR A 176 9.26 -15.08 -8.04
C TYR A 176 7.89 -15.20 -8.71
N GLN A 177 6.81 -15.43 -7.96
CA GLN A 177 5.48 -15.67 -8.57
C GLN A 177 4.70 -14.40 -8.92
N LEU A 178 5.07 -13.24 -8.39
CA LEU A 178 4.47 -11.95 -8.78
C LEU A 178 5.11 -11.36 -10.04
N CYS A 179 6.28 -11.84 -10.46
CA CYS A 179 6.95 -11.43 -11.69
C CYS A 179 6.33 -12.04 -12.97
N CYS A 180 5.47 -13.05 -12.86
CA CYS A 180 4.91 -13.77 -14.02
C CYS A 180 3.53 -13.27 -14.48
N PHE A 181 3.05 -12.13 -13.96
CA PHE A 181 1.86 -11.46 -14.50
C PHE A 181 2.28 -10.31 -15.42
N THR A 182 2.86 -10.65 -16.57
CA THR A 182 2.97 -9.78 -17.75
C THR A 182 2.64 -10.58 -18.98
#